data_AF-A0A922VVD9-F1
#
_entry.id   AF-A0A922VVD9-F1
#
_cell.length_a   1.000
_cell.length_b   1.000
_cell.length_c   1.000
_cell.angle_alpha   90.00
_cell.angle_beta   90.00
_cell.angle_gamma   90.00
#
_symmetry.space_group_name_H-M   'P 1'
#
loop_
_entity.id
_entity.type
_entity.pdbx_description
1 polymer ?
#
loop_
_entity_poly.entity_id
_entity_poly.type
_entity_poly.pdbx_seq_one_letter_code
_entity_poly.pdbx_strand_id
1 'polypeptide(L)'
;MNGPRRSRDHASAQRGAALLIALLILVSAGLALLLALLLALLLTRLAASPALAGDAATLRKMAQVRDALIGRAATDDNRPGSLPCPDTDDDGVAQMFSGNQCPAYLGRIPWKTLELGDLRDEAGERLWYALAPALRDSPSAEPLNAQTAAELSLDGQANIAAIVFSPGAPTPAQSGRPSNLASDYLDGANGNGSNAYVSGPRSDGFNDKVLAIRRDDLFKAVNQRVLGEIRGPADASAGLRKAFKDSGAFPWADTDLPLDGLGNALQAVGKAPYNELQLKPETLLWLANNNWFALLAYDRTNPVAAMISLGSASLTVAACPATPCP
;
A
#
# COMPACT_ATOMS: atom_id res chain seq x y z
N MET A 1 -83.36 14.53 -46.85
CA MET A 1 -82.22 14.36 -45.93
C MET A 1 -81.27 13.31 -46.49
N ASN A 2 -79.98 13.64 -46.48
CA ASN A 2 -78.80 12.78 -46.65
C ASN A 2 -78.56 12.06 -47.99
N GLY A 3 -77.71 12.67 -48.82
CA GLY A 3 -77.02 12.01 -49.93
C GLY A 3 -75.72 11.32 -49.48
N PRO A 4 -75.22 10.31 -50.22
CA PRO A 4 -73.95 9.67 -49.90
C PRO A 4 -72.80 10.38 -50.63
N ARG A 5 -71.81 10.87 -49.86
CA ARG A 5 -70.49 11.24 -50.39
C ARG A 5 -69.64 9.97 -50.48
N ARG A 6 -69.32 9.54 -51.70
CA ARG A 6 -68.23 8.58 -51.94
C ARG A 6 -66.90 9.32 -51.85
N SER A 7 -66.06 8.93 -50.89
CA SER A 7 -64.65 9.30 -50.81
C SER A 7 -63.90 8.74 -52.03
N ARG A 8 -63.20 9.62 -52.74
CA ARG A 8 -62.16 9.22 -53.70
C ARG A 8 -60.87 9.03 -52.91
N ASP A 9 -60.42 7.80 -52.79
CA ASP A 9 -59.06 7.49 -52.35
C ASP A 9 -58.07 7.95 -53.43
N HIS A 10 -57.26 8.95 -53.09
CA HIS A 10 -56.09 9.31 -53.87
C HIS A 10 -54.89 8.50 -53.37
N ALA A 11 -54.74 7.29 -53.93
CA ALA A 11 -53.51 6.53 -53.86
C ALA A 11 -52.54 7.05 -54.93
N SER A 12 -51.56 7.89 -54.55
CA SER A 12 -50.26 8.01 -55.22
C SER A 12 -49.40 9.14 -54.65
N ALA A 13 -48.41 8.82 -53.81
CA ALA A 13 -47.09 9.46 -53.71
C ALA A 13 -46.29 8.96 -52.49
N GLN A 14 -46.05 7.65 -52.34
CA GLN A 14 -45.27 7.10 -51.20
C GLN A 14 -44.06 6.22 -51.57
N ARG A 15 -43.70 6.14 -52.85
CA ARG A 15 -42.56 5.29 -53.28
C ARG A 15 -41.19 5.98 -53.22
N GLY A 16 -41.14 7.32 -53.22
CA GLY A 16 -39.88 8.07 -53.17
C GLY A 16 -39.31 8.27 -51.76
N ALA A 17 -40.17 8.57 -50.78
CA ALA A 17 -39.75 8.87 -49.41
C ALA A 17 -39.21 7.64 -48.65
N ALA A 18 -39.80 6.46 -48.86
CA ALA A 18 -39.34 5.22 -48.23
C ALA A 18 -37.92 4.83 -48.64
N LEU A 19 -37.56 5.08 -49.91
CA LEU A 19 -36.23 4.80 -50.45
C LEU A 19 -35.17 5.76 -49.89
N LEU A 20 -35.53 7.04 -49.72
CA LEU A 20 -34.66 8.04 -49.08
C LEU A 20 -34.45 7.74 -47.59
N ILE A 21 -35.49 7.33 -46.86
CA ILE A 21 -35.38 6.93 -45.44
C ILE A 21 -34.52 5.68 -45.30
N ALA A 22 -34.73 4.66 -46.14
CA ALA A 22 -33.91 3.45 -46.14
C ALA A 22 -32.44 3.74 -46.44
N LEU A 23 -32.16 4.63 -47.41
CA LEU A 23 -30.80 5.09 -47.71
C LEU A 23 -30.19 5.83 -46.53
N LEU A 24 -30.95 6.71 -45.86
CA LEU A 24 -30.47 7.47 -44.70
C LEU A 24 -30.11 6.54 -43.53
N ILE A 25 -30.94 5.53 -43.28
CA ILE A 25 -30.68 4.51 -42.26
C ILE A 25 -29.42 3.73 -42.62
N LEU A 26 -29.28 3.26 -43.86
CA LEU A 26 -28.09 2.53 -44.31
C LEU A 26 -26.81 3.36 -44.20
N VAL A 27 -26.86 4.64 -44.58
CA VAL A 27 -25.72 5.56 -44.46
C VAL A 27 -25.38 5.82 -42.99
N SER A 28 -26.37 6.05 -42.14
CA SER A 28 -26.17 6.27 -40.70
C SER A 28 -25.60 5.02 -40.00
N ALA A 29 -26.10 3.83 -40.34
CA ALA A 29 -25.61 2.56 -39.82
C ALA A 29 -24.19 2.26 -40.32
N GLY A 30 -23.92 2.50 -41.60
CA GLY A 30 -22.59 2.38 -42.19
C GLY A 30 -21.57 3.33 -41.54
N LEU A 31 -21.97 4.59 -41.29
CA LEU A 31 -21.13 5.57 -40.61
C LEU A 31 -20.87 5.18 -39.15
N ALA A 32 -21.90 4.73 -38.42
CA ALA A 32 -21.74 4.26 -37.05
C ALA A 32 -20.82 3.03 -36.95
N LEU A 33 -20.96 2.07 -37.87
CA LEU A 33 -20.10 0.89 -37.95
C LEU A 33 -18.65 1.28 -38.28
N LEU A 34 -18.45 2.18 -39.24
CA LEU A 34 -17.14 2.71 -39.59
C LEU A 34 -16.48 3.42 -38.41
N LEU A 35 -17.24 4.25 -37.68
CA LEU A 35 -16.75 4.94 -36.50
C LEU A 35 -16.34 3.95 -35.39
N ALA A 36 -17.14 2.91 -35.17
CA ALA A 36 -16.84 1.86 -34.20
C ALA A 36 -15.58 1.07 -34.57
N LEU A 37 -15.41 0.73 -35.86
CA LEU A 37 -14.21 0.05 -36.38
C LEU A 37 -12.95 0.93 -36.24
N LEU A 38 -13.05 2.23 -36.55
CA LEU A 38 -11.95 3.17 -36.39
C LEU A 38 -11.56 3.34 -34.93
N LEU A 39 -12.54 3.44 -34.02
CA LEU A 39 -12.28 3.50 -32.58
C LEU A 39 -11.64 2.20 -32.07
N ALA A 40 -12.12 1.04 -32.49
CA ALA A 40 -11.55 -0.25 -32.12
C ALA A 40 -10.10 -0.40 -32.63
N LEU A 41 -9.82 0.04 -33.86
CA LEU A 41 -8.47 0.04 -34.43
C LEU A 41 -7.54 1.02 -33.70
N LEU A 42 -8.05 2.19 -33.32
CA LEU A 42 -7.30 3.16 -32.53
C LEU A 42 -6.94 2.58 -31.16
N LEU A 43 -7.92 2.00 -30.45
CA LEU A 43 -7.71 1.38 -29.14
C LEU A 43 -6.70 0.22 -29.20
N THR A 44 -6.76 -0.63 -30.23
CA THR A 44 -5.78 -1.70 -30.43
C THR A 44 -4.39 -1.16 -30.72
N ARG A 45 -4.25 -0.08 -31.50
CA ARG A 45 -2.94 0.55 -31.74
C ARG A 45 -2.37 1.23 -30.50
N LEU A 46 -3.20 1.89 -29.69
CA LEU A 46 -2.78 2.44 -28.41
C LEU A 46 -2.33 1.33 -27.45
N ALA A 47 -3.11 0.25 -27.34
CA ALA A 47 -2.76 -0.90 -26.51
C ALA A 47 -1.45 -1.58 -26.96
N ALA A 48 -1.12 -1.52 -28.25
CA ALA A 48 0.11 -2.04 -28.83
C ALA A 48 1.28 -1.04 -28.81
N SER A 49 1.10 0.17 -28.26
CA SER A 49 2.17 1.17 -28.20
C SER A 49 3.28 0.72 -27.24
N PRO A 50 4.55 0.62 -27.70
CA PRO A 50 5.66 0.20 -26.85
C PRO A 50 5.90 1.16 -25.68
N ALA A 51 5.60 2.46 -25.84
CA ALA A 51 5.71 3.44 -24.77
C ALA A 51 4.71 3.16 -23.64
N LEU A 52 3.43 2.90 -23.98
CA LEU A 52 2.39 2.56 -23.01
C LEU A 52 2.66 1.21 -22.34
N ALA A 53 3.18 0.23 -23.09
CA ALA A 53 3.59 -1.05 -22.54
C ALA A 53 4.77 -0.93 -21.56
N GLY A 54 5.77 -0.10 -21.89
CA GLY A 54 6.89 0.22 -21.02
C GLY A 54 6.42 0.88 -19.71
N ASP A 55 5.54 1.88 -19.81
CA ASP A 55 4.97 2.55 -18.64
C ASP A 55 4.20 1.60 -17.73
N ALA A 56 3.35 0.75 -18.30
CA ALA A 56 2.62 -0.25 -17.53
C ALA A 56 3.57 -1.25 -16.86
N ALA A 57 4.67 -1.64 -17.53
CA ALA A 57 5.69 -2.50 -16.94
C ALA A 57 6.42 -1.80 -15.78
N THR A 58 6.78 -0.53 -15.93
CA THR A 58 7.39 0.27 -14.86
C THR A 58 6.47 0.40 -13.65
N LEU A 59 5.20 0.71 -13.84
CA LEU A 59 4.23 0.78 -12.74
C LEU A 59 4.08 -0.55 -11.99
N ARG A 60 4.13 -1.69 -12.70
CA ARG A 60 4.15 -3.02 -12.05
C ARG A 60 5.41 -3.23 -11.22
N LYS A 61 6.58 -2.82 -11.71
CA LYS A 61 7.85 -2.89 -10.96
C LYS A 61 7.82 -1.98 -9.72
N MET A 62 7.30 -0.77 -9.84
CA MET A 62 7.10 0.13 -8.69
C MET A 62 6.15 -0.49 -7.66
N ALA A 63 5.07 -1.14 -8.10
CA ALA A 63 4.16 -1.86 -7.22
C ALA A 63 4.85 -3.05 -6.53
N GLN A 64 5.72 -3.80 -7.22
CA GLN A 64 6.55 -4.86 -6.60
C GLN A 64 7.44 -4.28 -5.49
N VAL A 65 8.06 -3.12 -5.71
CA VAL A 65 8.86 -2.47 -4.67
C VAL A 65 8.01 -2.03 -3.49
N ARG A 66 6.84 -1.42 -3.74
CA ARG A 66 5.90 -1.06 -2.67
C ARG A 66 5.54 -2.29 -1.84
N ASP A 67 5.16 -3.38 -2.48
CA ASP A 67 4.73 -4.59 -1.79
C ASP A 67 5.89 -5.23 -1.01
N ALA A 68 7.13 -5.16 -1.52
CA ALA A 68 8.33 -5.59 -0.81
C ALA A 68 8.67 -4.70 0.40
N LEU A 69 8.51 -3.38 0.30
CA LEU A 69 8.69 -2.46 1.42
C LEU A 69 7.65 -2.73 2.53
N ILE A 70 6.38 -2.94 2.16
CA ILE A 70 5.32 -3.30 3.11
C ILE A 70 5.60 -4.66 3.75
N GLY A 71 6.04 -5.64 2.95
CA GLY A 71 6.45 -6.96 3.43
C GLY A 71 7.59 -6.85 4.44
N ARG A 72 8.70 -6.20 4.07
CA ARG A 72 9.87 -5.97 4.92
C ARG A 72 9.51 -5.30 6.24
N ALA A 73 8.62 -4.29 6.21
CA ALA A 73 8.16 -3.62 7.41
C ALA A 73 7.31 -4.54 8.30
N ALA A 74 6.39 -5.32 7.73
CA ALA A 74 5.55 -6.25 8.49
C ALA A 74 6.32 -7.46 9.02
N THR A 75 7.41 -7.86 8.37
CA THR A 75 8.22 -9.02 8.77
C THR A 75 9.47 -8.67 9.54
N ASP A 76 9.71 -7.39 9.86
CA ASP A 76 10.81 -7.02 10.76
C ASP A 76 10.67 -7.76 12.10
N ASP A 77 11.79 -8.27 12.60
CA ASP A 77 11.81 -9.14 13.79
C ASP A 77 11.52 -8.39 15.08
N ASN A 78 11.92 -7.12 15.19
CA ASN A 78 11.83 -6.36 16.44
C ASN A 78 11.41 -4.90 16.28
N ARG A 79 11.20 -4.41 15.06
CA ARG A 79 10.61 -3.10 14.77
C ARG A 79 9.59 -3.22 13.64
N PRO A 80 8.49 -3.99 13.81
CA PRO A 80 7.45 -4.03 12.79
C PRO A 80 6.97 -2.62 12.41
N GLY A 81 7.07 -2.29 11.12
CA GLY A 81 6.82 -0.96 10.58
C GLY A 81 8.08 -0.19 10.14
N SER A 82 9.27 -0.68 10.49
CA SER A 82 10.52 -0.07 10.06
C SER A 82 10.81 -0.33 8.58
N LEU A 83 11.58 0.58 7.97
CA LEU A 83 12.00 0.48 6.58
C LEU A 83 13.52 0.69 6.47
N PRO A 84 14.18 -0.01 5.53
CA PRO A 84 15.62 0.08 5.35
C PRO A 84 16.02 1.47 4.83
N CYS A 85 17.25 1.91 5.13
CA CYS A 85 17.81 3.11 4.51
C CYS A 85 17.92 2.95 2.99
N PRO A 86 17.79 4.05 2.22
CA PRO A 86 18.08 4.04 0.79
C PRO A 86 19.49 3.58 0.46
N ASP A 87 19.65 3.02 -0.74
CA ASP A 87 20.95 2.78 -1.37
C ASP A 87 21.47 4.13 -1.93
N THR A 88 22.66 4.56 -1.51
CA THR A 88 23.25 5.84 -1.96
C THR A 88 24.51 5.67 -2.79
N ASP A 89 24.94 4.44 -3.08
CA ASP A 89 26.16 4.15 -3.82
C ASP A 89 25.97 3.18 -5.00
N ASP A 90 24.72 2.80 -5.28
CA ASP A 90 24.28 2.00 -6.42
C ASP A 90 24.66 0.51 -6.34
N ASP A 91 24.97 0.00 -5.14
CA ASP A 91 25.33 -1.40 -4.92
C ASP A 91 24.11 -2.32 -4.68
N GLY A 92 22.91 -1.75 -4.51
CA GLY A 92 21.65 -2.42 -4.23
C GLY A 92 21.41 -2.77 -2.77
N VAL A 93 22.28 -2.37 -1.86
CA VAL A 93 22.20 -2.66 -0.42
C VAL A 93 21.75 -1.41 0.33
N ALA A 94 20.92 -1.60 1.35
CA ALA A 94 20.51 -0.53 2.23
C ALA A 94 21.71 0.02 2.99
N GLN A 95 21.85 1.34 3.02
CA GLN A 95 23.01 1.93 3.65
C GLN A 95 23.02 1.72 5.17
N MET A 96 24.22 1.50 5.70
CA MET A 96 24.44 1.51 7.14
C MET A 96 24.21 2.90 7.72
N PHE A 97 23.74 2.97 8.96
CA PHE A 97 23.52 4.24 9.64
C PHE A 97 24.83 5.02 9.82
N SER A 98 24.76 6.33 9.58
CA SER A 98 25.76 7.29 10.04
C SER A 98 25.32 7.82 11.40
N GLY A 99 25.88 7.23 12.46
CA GLY A 99 25.37 7.40 13.82
C GLY A 99 23.98 6.79 13.96
N ASN A 100 22.97 7.63 14.18
CA ASN A 100 21.58 7.21 14.38
C ASN A 100 20.68 7.47 13.16
N GLN A 101 21.24 7.95 12.05
CA GLN A 101 20.51 8.43 10.87
C GLN A 101 20.95 7.70 9.61
N CYS A 102 20.04 7.55 8.64
CA CYS A 102 20.46 7.11 7.31
C CYS A 102 21.43 8.16 6.72
N PRO A 103 22.45 7.76 5.93
CA PRO A 103 23.32 8.72 5.25
C PRO A 103 22.56 9.69 4.34
N ALA A 104 21.47 9.20 3.72
CA ALA A 104 20.46 10.01 3.07
C ALA A 104 19.08 9.36 3.22
N TYR A 105 18.03 10.16 3.15
CA TYR A 105 16.63 9.70 3.14
C TYR A 105 16.00 9.67 1.75
N LEU A 106 16.77 10.07 0.73
CA LEU A 106 16.47 9.94 -0.68
C LEU A 106 17.65 9.23 -1.36
N GLY A 107 17.40 8.11 -2.01
CA GLY A 107 18.40 7.30 -2.70
C GLY A 107 17.74 6.29 -3.62
N ARG A 108 18.48 5.30 -4.10
CA ARG A 108 17.93 4.18 -4.88
C ARG A 108 17.22 3.17 -3.99
N ILE A 109 16.37 2.37 -4.61
CA ILE A 109 15.79 1.19 -3.94
C ILE A 109 16.93 0.23 -3.55
N PRO A 110 17.06 -0.18 -2.28
CA PRO A 110 18.02 -1.18 -1.86
C PRO A 110 17.53 -2.59 -2.24
N TRP A 111 17.50 -2.88 -3.54
CA TRP A 111 16.83 -4.04 -4.13
C TRP A 111 17.37 -5.38 -3.64
N LYS A 112 18.67 -5.50 -3.33
CA LYS A 112 19.23 -6.72 -2.72
C LYS A 112 18.73 -6.91 -1.29
N THR A 113 18.69 -5.83 -0.50
CA THR A 113 18.16 -5.87 0.88
C THR A 113 16.68 -6.21 0.91
N LEU A 114 15.93 -5.80 -0.11
CA LEU A 114 14.51 -6.15 -0.27
C LEU A 114 14.28 -7.49 -0.98
N GLU A 115 15.34 -8.24 -1.29
CA GLU A 115 15.27 -9.53 -1.99
C GLU A 115 14.54 -9.45 -3.35
N LEU A 116 14.68 -8.31 -4.03
CA LEU A 116 14.16 -8.05 -5.36
C LEU A 116 15.24 -8.31 -6.42
N GLY A 117 14.81 -8.45 -7.68
CA GLY A 117 15.71 -8.29 -8.82
C GLY A 117 16.13 -6.83 -9.00
N ASP A 118 17.11 -6.58 -9.88
CA ASP A 118 17.49 -5.22 -10.32
C ASP A 118 16.38 -4.60 -11.18
N LEU A 119 15.31 -4.12 -10.52
CA LEU A 119 14.13 -3.56 -11.15
C LEU A 119 14.45 -2.19 -11.75
N ARG A 120 14.43 -2.12 -13.08
CA ARG A 120 14.66 -0.91 -13.86
C ARG A 120 13.40 -0.43 -14.54
N ASP A 121 13.25 0.87 -14.72
CA ASP A 121 12.13 1.45 -15.46
C ASP A 121 12.27 1.25 -16.99
N GLU A 122 11.42 1.90 -17.77
CA GLU A 122 11.41 1.78 -19.23
C GLU A 122 12.60 2.47 -19.91
N ALA A 123 13.28 3.39 -19.22
CA ALA A 123 14.51 4.03 -19.68
C ALA A 123 15.76 3.24 -19.27
N GLY A 124 15.59 2.15 -18.52
CA GLY A 124 16.70 1.33 -18.01
C GLY A 124 17.30 1.85 -16.70
N GLU A 125 16.65 2.82 -16.05
CA GLU A 125 17.13 3.41 -14.81
C GLU A 125 16.64 2.65 -13.59
N ARG A 126 17.45 2.63 -12.52
CA ARG A 126 17.00 2.08 -11.24
C ARG A 126 15.94 2.98 -10.62
N LEU A 127 15.01 2.35 -9.91
CA LEU A 127 13.99 3.05 -9.15
C LEU A 127 14.62 3.77 -7.95
N TRP A 128 14.06 4.92 -7.59
CA TRP A 128 14.45 5.71 -6.43
C TRP A 128 13.43 5.60 -5.29
N TYR A 129 13.89 5.93 -4.10
CA TYR A 129 13.25 5.66 -2.81
C TYR A 129 13.44 6.86 -1.88
N ALA A 130 12.33 7.42 -1.39
CA ALA A 130 12.32 8.32 -0.26
C ALA A 130 11.74 7.60 0.98
N LEU A 131 12.37 7.79 2.14
CA LEU A 131 11.99 7.23 3.43
C LEU A 131 11.63 8.33 4.43
N ALA A 132 10.48 8.23 5.08
CA ALA A 132 10.14 9.01 6.27
C ALA A 132 11.15 8.73 7.41
N PRO A 133 11.92 9.72 7.91
CA PRO A 133 12.96 9.50 8.90
C PRO A 133 12.52 8.81 10.19
N ALA A 134 11.29 9.04 10.65
CA ALA A 134 10.74 8.37 11.84
C ALA A 134 10.53 6.86 11.66
N LEU A 135 10.52 6.35 10.42
CA LEU A 135 10.30 4.94 10.12
C LEU A 135 11.59 4.19 9.76
N ARG A 136 12.76 4.80 9.93
CA ARG A 136 14.05 4.13 9.67
C ARG A 136 14.25 2.93 10.59
N ASP A 137 14.93 1.91 10.08
CA ASP A 137 15.22 0.67 10.80
C ASP A 137 16.32 0.80 11.88
N SER A 138 16.10 1.71 12.84
CA SER A 138 17.02 2.01 13.93
C SER A 138 16.30 1.99 15.27
N PRO A 139 16.89 1.43 16.34
CA PRO A 139 16.36 1.55 17.71
C PRO A 139 16.16 3.02 18.15
N SER A 140 16.96 3.94 17.59
CA SER A 140 16.82 5.37 17.87
C SER A 140 15.56 6.02 17.28
N ALA A 141 14.76 5.27 16.52
CA ALA A 141 13.46 5.68 15.99
C ALA A 141 12.28 5.16 16.83
N GLU A 142 12.54 4.45 17.93
CA GLU A 142 11.51 3.98 18.85
C GLU A 142 10.86 5.16 19.62
N PRO A 143 9.56 5.08 19.94
CA PRO A 143 8.64 3.99 19.63
C PRO A 143 8.18 4.01 18.16
N LEU A 144 8.24 2.86 17.49
CA LEU A 144 7.78 2.68 16.12
C LEU A 144 6.48 1.86 16.09
N ASN A 145 5.36 2.52 15.82
CA ASN A 145 4.04 1.89 15.78
C ASN A 145 3.05 2.63 14.87
N ALA A 146 1.81 2.17 14.84
CA ALA A 146 0.74 2.74 14.02
C ALA A 146 0.29 4.16 14.41
N GLN A 147 0.94 4.83 15.35
CA GLN A 147 0.77 6.26 15.64
C GLN A 147 2.01 7.09 15.30
N THR A 148 3.14 6.46 14.94
CA THR A 148 4.37 7.16 14.52
C THR A 148 4.08 8.00 13.27
N ALA A 149 4.20 9.32 13.39
CA ALA A 149 3.97 10.23 12.28
C ALA A 149 5.00 9.99 11.16
N ALA A 150 4.56 10.12 9.91
CA ALA A 150 5.44 10.02 8.75
C ALA A 150 5.59 11.40 8.09
N GLU A 151 6.82 11.85 7.92
CA GLU A 151 7.15 13.24 7.63
C GLU A 151 7.11 13.60 6.14
N LEU A 152 6.98 12.62 5.24
CA LEU A 152 6.93 12.89 3.81
C LEU A 152 5.53 13.37 3.40
N SER A 153 5.51 14.20 2.36
CA SER A 153 4.28 14.60 1.67
C SER A 153 4.40 14.41 0.17
N LEU A 154 3.25 14.10 -0.46
CA LEU A 154 3.11 14.05 -1.91
C LEU A 154 1.94 14.97 -2.30
N ASP A 155 2.19 15.96 -3.16
CA ASP A 155 1.17 16.91 -3.62
C ASP A 155 0.43 17.62 -2.47
N GLY A 156 1.18 17.96 -1.41
CA GLY A 156 0.65 18.56 -0.18
C GLY A 156 -0.10 17.59 0.74
N GLN A 157 -0.25 16.32 0.38
CA GLN A 157 -0.82 15.28 1.24
C GLN A 157 0.25 14.71 2.16
N ALA A 158 0.10 14.93 3.46
CA ALA A 158 1.02 14.43 4.50
C ALA A 158 0.82 12.92 4.80
N ASN A 159 1.59 12.42 5.78
CA ASN A 159 1.55 11.04 6.27
C ASN A 159 1.94 9.98 5.22
N ILE A 160 2.95 10.31 4.41
CA ILE A 160 3.56 9.37 3.47
C ILE A 160 4.78 8.73 4.14
N ALA A 161 4.77 7.40 4.24
CA ALA A 161 5.85 6.63 4.87
C ALA A 161 7.05 6.47 3.96
N ALA A 162 6.79 6.26 2.67
CA ALA A 162 7.81 6.13 1.65
C ALA A 162 7.26 6.54 0.28
N ILE A 163 8.15 6.87 -0.64
CA ILE A 163 7.81 7.13 -2.03
C ILE A 163 8.79 6.39 -2.94
N VAL A 164 8.24 5.70 -3.94
CA VAL A 164 9.01 5.06 -5.01
C VAL A 164 8.91 5.92 -6.26
N PHE A 165 10.05 6.21 -6.89
CA PHE A 165 10.13 6.99 -8.12
C PHE A 165 10.69 6.14 -9.26
N SER A 166 10.18 6.33 -10.46
CA SER A 166 10.87 5.99 -11.70
C SER A 166 11.34 7.30 -12.34
N PRO A 167 12.65 7.50 -12.49
CA PRO A 167 13.22 8.76 -13.01
C PRO A 167 13.07 8.93 -14.53
N GLY A 168 12.77 7.86 -15.26
CA GLY A 168 12.64 7.91 -16.71
C GLY A 168 13.92 8.34 -17.44
N ALA A 169 13.76 8.75 -18.70
CA ALA A 169 14.87 9.21 -19.52
C ALA A 169 15.41 10.56 -18.99
N PRO A 170 16.70 10.88 -19.20
CA PRO A 170 17.27 12.16 -18.75
C PRO A 170 16.52 13.34 -19.37
N THR A 171 16.07 14.28 -18.53
CA THR A 171 15.56 15.58 -19.00
C THR A 171 16.73 16.50 -19.41
N PRO A 172 16.49 17.60 -20.15
CA PRO A 172 17.57 18.52 -20.53
C PRO A 172 18.38 19.12 -19.37
N ALA A 173 17.80 19.14 -18.15
CA ALA A 173 18.46 19.63 -16.94
C ALA A 173 19.35 18.57 -16.25
N GLN A 174 19.31 17.31 -16.69
CA GLN A 174 19.93 16.15 -16.03
C GLN A 174 21.14 15.62 -16.82
N SER A 175 22.18 16.44 -16.95
CA SER A 175 23.41 16.08 -17.70
C SER A 175 24.47 15.34 -16.86
N GLY A 176 24.23 15.14 -15.57
CA GLY A 176 25.18 14.53 -14.62
C GLY A 176 25.18 12.99 -14.60
N ARG A 177 24.32 12.32 -15.38
CA ARG A 177 24.24 10.86 -15.38
C ARG A 177 25.44 10.22 -16.12
N PRO A 178 26.03 9.11 -15.62
CA PRO A 178 25.71 8.43 -14.36
C PRO A 178 26.40 9.08 -13.13
N SER A 179 25.63 9.27 -12.06
CA SER A 179 26.11 9.67 -10.74
C SER A 179 25.28 9.04 -9.61
N ASN A 180 25.53 9.41 -8.35
CA ASN A 180 24.71 9.06 -7.18
C ASN A 180 23.89 10.24 -6.63
N LEU A 181 23.81 11.35 -7.36
CA LEU A 181 23.04 12.52 -6.94
C LEU A 181 21.59 12.40 -7.42
N ALA A 182 20.62 12.49 -6.51
CA ALA A 182 19.19 12.40 -6.85
C ALA A 182 18.77 13.45 -7.90
N SER A 183 19.33 14.66 -7.85
CA SER A 183 19.06 15.75 -8.80
C SER A 183 19.47 15.44 -10.23
N ASP A 184 20.38 14.48 -10.45
CA ASP A 184 20.77 14.05 -11.79
C ASP A 184 19.76 13.07 -12.39
N TYR A 185 18.79 12.57 -11.60
CA TYR A 185 17.81 11.56 -12.03
C TYR A 185 16.35 12.00 -11.84
N LEU A 186 16.02 12.66 -10.73
CA LEU A 186 14.66 13.06 -10.38
C LEU A 186 14.40 14.52 -10.74
N ASP A 187 13.16 14.83 -11.07
CA ASP A 187 12.76 16.12 -11.62
C ASP A 187 12.38 17.13 -10.52
N GLY A 188 12.89 18.35 -10.64
CA GLY A 188 12.47 19.50 -9.84
C GLY A 188 12.43 19.23 -8.33
N ALA A 189 11.23 19.27 -7.73
CA ALA A 189 11.05 19.05 -6.31
C ALA A 189 11.39 17.62 -5.87
N ASN A 190 11.33 16.63 -6.76
CA ASN A 190 11.61 15.25 -6.42
C ASN A 190 13.11 14.97 -6.22
N GLY A 191 13.99 15.75 -6.86
CA GLY A 191 15.44 15.63 -6.76
C GLY A 191 16.12 16.60 -5.79
N ASN A 192 15.37 17.46 -5.09
CA ASN A 192 15.93 18.57 -4.32
C ASN A 192 16.32 18.24 -2.85
N GLY A 193 16.05 17.01 -2.39
CA GLY A 193 16.38 16.56 -1.04
C GLY A 193 15.44 17.05 0.08
N SER A 194 14.28 17.64 -0.26
CA SER A 194 13.24 18.00 0.72
C SER A 194 12.30 16.82 1.01
N ASN A 195 11.40 16.99 1.99
CA ASN A 195 10.37 16.00 2.34
C ASN A 195 9.03 16.23 1.60
N ALA A 196 9.00 17.15 0.63
CA ALA A 196 7.81 17.51 -0.13
C ALA A 196 8.01 17.17 -1.61
N TYR A 197 7.32 16.11 -2.03
CA TYR A 197 7.43 15.54 -3.36
C TYR A 197 6.17 15.87 -4.18
N VAL A 198 6.30 15.78 -5.50
CA VAL A 198 5.22 16.12 -6.43
C VAL A 198 5.00 15.02 -7.44
N SER A 199 3.74 14.78 -7.79
CA SER A 199 3.34 14.03 -8.97
C SER A 199 2.75 14.98 -10.02
N GLY A 200 2.74 14.55 -11.28
CA GLY A 200 2.26 15.42 -12.34
C GLY A 200 2.18 14.74 -13.70
N PRO A 201 1.51 15.38 -14.67
CA PRO A 201 1.52 14.93 -16.06
C PRO A 201 2.92 15.05 -16.63
N ARG A 202 3.25 14.15 -17.55
CA ARG A 202 4.55 14.21 -18.23
C ARG A 202 4.71 15.46 -19.08
N SER A 203 5.92 16.00 -19.07
CA SER A 203 6.40 17.09 -19.91
C SER A 203 7.89 16.92 -20.20
N ASP A 204 8.45 17.78 -21.04
CA ASP A 204 9.88 17.78 -21.36
C ASP A 204 10.80 18.02 -20.15
N GLY A 205 10.26 18.60 -19.07
CA GLY A 205 10.98 18.87 -17.82
C GLY A 205 10.44 18.12 -16.60
N PHE A 206 9.49 17.19 -16.79
CA PHE A 206 8.94 16.36 -15.72
C PHE A 206 8.45 15.04 -16.31
N ASN A 207 9.18 13.96 -16.11
CA ASN A 207 8.83 12.61 -16.55
C ASN A 207 8.87 11.56 -15.43
N ASP A 208 9.25 11.95 -14.21
CA ASP A 208 9.13 11.14 -13.00
C ASP A 208 7.75 10.48 -12.87
N LYS A 209 7.74 9.15 -12.67
CA LYS A 209 6.55 8.47 -12.13
C LYS A 209 6.71 8.35 -10.62
N VAL A 210 5.62 8.57 -9.89
CA VAL A 210 5.64 8.58 -8.42
C VAL A 210 4.60 7.59 -7.87
N LEU A 211 5.01 6.76 -6.92
CA LEU A 211 4.15 5.84 -6.18
C LEU A 211 4.36 6.04 -4.69
N ALA A 212 3.41 6.67 -4.01
CA ALA A 212 3.45 6.84 -2.56
C ALA A 212 2.97 5.59 -1.81
N ILE A 213 3.62 5.34 -0.68
CA ILE A 213 3.20 4.38 0.34
C ILE A 213 2.70 5.18 1.52
N ARG A 214 1.37 5.23 1.70
CA ARG A 214 0.80 5.91 2.87
C ARG A 214 1.13 5.15 4.13
N ARG A 215 1.33 5.89 5.22
CA ARG A 215 1.55 5.33 6.55
C ARG A 215 0.45 4.33 6.96
N ASP A 216 -0.82 4.68 6.71
CA ASP A 216 -1.94 3.80 7.02
C ASP A 216 -1.91 2.49 6.21
N ASP A 217 -1.45 2.54 4.95
CA ASP A 217 -1.35 1.35 4.10
C ASP A 217 -0.20 0.44 4.55
N LEU A 218 0.92 1.01 4.98
CA LEU A 218 2.02 0.28 5.60
C LEU A 218 1.55 -0.45 6.86
N PHE A 219 0.90 0.28 7.76
CA PHE A 219 0.50 -0.26 9.07
C PHE A 219 -0.71 -1.21 9.02
N LYS A 220 -1.44 -1.32 7.90
CA LYS A 220 -2.45 -2.38 7.72
C LYS A 220 -1.82 -3.77 7.85
N ALA A 221 -0.70 -4.01 7.17
CA ALA A 221 0.00 -5.31 7.22
C ALA A 221 0.73 -5.49 8.56
N VAL A 222 1.40 -4.45 9.06
CA VAL A 222 2.11 -4.47 10.34
C VAL A 222 1.17 -4.79 11.49
N ASN A 223 0.00 -4.15 11.57
CA ASN A 223 -0.96 -4.41 12.64
C ASN A 223 -1.43 -5.87 12.64
N GLN A 224 -1.62 -6.47 11.46
CA GLN A 224 -1.98 -7.89 11.36
C GLN A 224 -0.87 -8.80 11.88
N ARG A 225 0.41 -8.49 11.60
CA ARG A 225 1.55 -9.20 12.20
C ARG A 225 1.49 -9.12 13.72
N VAL A 226 1.37 -7.92 14.27
CA VAL A 226 1.35 -7.69 15.73
C VAL A 226 0.19 -8.43 16.40
N LEU A 227 -1.03 -8.37 15.83
CA LEU A 227 -2.17 -9.14 16.33
C LEU A 227 -1.91 -10.66 16.27
N GLY A 228 -1.20 -11.14 15.25
CA GLY A 228 -0.77 -12.54 15.13
C GLY A 228 0.13 -12.99 16.28
N GLU A 229 1.04 -12.12 16.73
CA GLU A 229 1.96 -12.37 17.86
C GLU A 229 1.19 -12.45 19.19
N ILE A 230 0.23 -11.55 19.40
CA ILE A 230 -0.66 -11.55 20.57
C ILE A 230 -1.57 -12.79 20.60
N ARG A 231 -2.11 -13.19 19.45
CA ARG A 231 -2.87 -14.45 19.31
C ARG A 231 -2.00 -15.65 19.72
N GLY A 232 -0.75 -15.66 19.26
CA GLY A 232 0.20 -16.74 19.49
C GLY A 232 0.15 -17.85 18.43
N PRO A 233 1.17 -18.74 18.43
CA PRO A 233 1.36 -19.80 17.44
C PRO A 233 0.30 -20.90 17.52
N ALA A 234 0.23 -21.74 16.49
CA ALA A 234 -0.76 -22.83 16.40
C ALA A 234 -0.53 -23.93 17.44
N ASP A 235 0.69 -24.14 17.92
CA ASP A 235 0.99 -25.10 18.99
C ASP A 235 0.59 -24.61 20.41
N ALA A 236 0.01 -23.40 20.50
CA ALA A 236 -0.37 -22.75 21.74
C ALA A 236 0.80 -22.66 22.75
N SER A 237 2.02 -22.41 22.25
CA SER A 237 3.21 -22.21 23.07
C SER A 237 3.41 -20.79 23.60
N ALA A 238 2.64 -19.81 23.12
CA ALA A 238 2.64 -18.42 23.59
C ALA A 238 1.30 -17.71 23.30
N GLY A 239 1.13 -16.50 23.82
CA GLY A 239 0.02 -15.60 23.51
C GLY A 239 -1.31 -16.02 24.13
N LEU A 240 -2.40 -15.46 23.59
CA LEU A 240 -3.77 -15.78 24.02
C LEU A 240 -4.10 -17.27 23.91
N ARG A 241 -3.56 -17.96 22.89
CA ARG A 241 -3.74 -19.41 22.74
C ARG A 241 -3.13 -20.20 23.90
N LYS A 242 -1.95 -19.78 24.39
CA LYS A 242 -1.33 -20.39 25.58
C LYS A 242 -2.11 -20.06 26.85
N ALA A 243 -2.50 -18.79 27.04
CA ALA A 243 -3.30 -18.38 28.20
C ALA A 243 -4.60 -19.21 28.30
N PHE A 244 -5.27 -19.44 27.17
CA PHE A 244 -6.43 -20.32 27.11
C PHE A 244 -6.09 -21.78 27.43
N LYS A 245 -5.01 -22.33 26.86
CA LYS A 245 -4.56 -23.70 27.10
C LYS A 245 -4.28 -23.98 28.58
N ASP A 246 -3.69 -23.02 29.29
CA ASP A 246 -3.28 -23.18 30.69
C ASP A 246 -4.45 -23.04 31.67
N SER A 247 -5.45 -22.19 31.35
CA SER A 247 -6.53 -21.83 32.30
C SER A 247 -7.92 -22.36 31.91
N GLY A 248 -8.11 -22.79 30.66
CA GLY A 248 -9.42 -23.17 30.10
C GLY A 248 -10.33 -21.99 29.74
N ALA A 249 -9.86 -20.75 29.86
CA ALA A 249 -10.58 -19.56 29.47
C ALA A 249 -9.65 -18.45 28.97
N PHE A 250 -10.13 -17.53 28.14
CA PHE A 250 -9.37 -16.30 27.87
C PHE A 250 -9.33 -15.41 29.12
N PRO A 251 -8.21 -14.70 29.35
CA PRO A 251 -8.02 -13.86 30.53
C PRO A 251 -8.98 -12.67 30.54
N TRP A 252 -9.17 -12.04 31.70
CA TRP A 252 -9.91 -10.78 31.75
C TRP A 252 -9.09 -9.63 31.17
N ALA A 253 -9.75 -8.56 30.74
CA ALA A 253 -9.09 -7.37 30.25
C ALA A 253 -8.33 -6.67 31.38
N ASP A 254 -7.22 -6.01 31.04
CA ASP A 254 -6.51 -5.09 31.91
C ASP A 254 -7.14 -3.69 31.79
N THR A 255 -7.39 -3.02 32.92
CA THR A 255 -7.93 -1.66 32.98
C THR A 255 -6.85 -0.56 33.07
N ASP A 256 -5.57 -0.94 33.02
CA ASP A 256 -4.40 -0.12 33.32
C ASP A 256 -4.43 0.48 34.75
N LEU A 257 -5.23 -0.10 35.65
CA LEU A 257 -5.46 0.36 37.02
C LEU A 257 -5.51 -0.83 38.01
N PRO A 258 -4.37 -1.24 38.60
CA PRO A 258 -3.02 -0.67 38.44
C PRO A 258 -2.40 -1.00 37.07
N LEU A 259 -1.38 -0.24 36.66
CA LEU A 259 -0.62 -0.47 35.42
C LEU A 259 0.35 -1.66 35.60
N ASP A 260 -0.19 -2.86 35.81
CA ASP A 260 0.56 -4.08 36.09
C ASP A 260 0.53 -5.09 34.94
N GLY A 261 -0.23 -4.83 33.87
CA GLY A 261 -0.31 -5.73 32.72
C GLY A 261 -1.17 -6.97 32.97
N LEU A 262 -1.93 -7.01 34.06
CA LEU A 262 -2.73 -8.16 34.49
C LEU A 262 -4.23 -7.91 34.29
N GLY A 263 -4.97 -8.98 34.05
CA GLY A 263 -6.41 -8.92 33.88
C GLY A 263 -7.11 -8.61 35.20
N ASN A 264 -8.09 -7.70 35.15
CA ASN A 264 -8.91 -7.39 36.31
C ASN A 264 -10.20 -8.22 36.28
N ALA A 265 -10.50 -8.90 37.40
CA ALA A 265 -11.65 -9.78 37.47
C ALA A 265 -12.95 -9.10 37.03
N LEU A 266 -13.73 -9.80 36.21
CA LEU A 266 -15.01 -9.34 35.64
C LEU A 266 -14.90 -8.19 34.61
N GLN A 267 -13.71 -7.78 34.21
CA GLN A 267 -13.51 -6.77 33.16
C GLN A 267 -13.40 -7.45 31.80
N ALA A 268 -14.44 -7.33 30.97
CA ALA A 268 -14.45 -7.93 29.64
C ALA A 268 -13.70 -7.09 28.60
N VAL A 269 -13.72 -5.76 28.73
CA VAL A 269 -13.17 -4.83 27.73
C VAL A 269 -12.10 -3.96 28.35
N GLY A 270 -10.99 -3.77 27.65
CA GLY A 270 -9.85 -2.97 28.12
C GLY A 270 -8.61 -3.17 27.25
N LYS A 271 -7.44 -3.21 27.88
CA LYS A 271 -6.17 -3.60 27.27
C LYS A 271 -5.97 -5.11 27.35
N ALA A 272 -5.10 -5.61 26.47
CA ALA A 272 -4.68 -7.00 26.57
C ALA A 272 -3.80 -7.18 27.83
N PRO A 273 -4.08 -8.20 28.67
CA PRO A 273 -3.32 -8.47 29.89
C PRO A 273 -1.98 -9.14 29.53
N TYR A 274 -1.03 -8.35 29.05
CA TYR A 274 0.19 -8.84 28.40
C TYR A 274 1.08 -9.71 29.31
N ASN A 275 1.02 -9.53 30.63
CA ASN A 275 1.77 -10.35 31.59
C ASN A 275 1.14 -11.74 31.81
N GLU A 276 -0.10 -11.97 31.37
CA GLU A 276 -0.75 -13.29 31.40
C GLU A 276 -0.56 -14.08 30.09
N LEU A 277 -0.10 -13.42 29.03
CA LEU A 277 0.00 -14.02 27.69
C LEU A 277 1.21 -14.96 27.53
N GLN A 278 2.17 -14.94 28.47
CA GLN A 278 3.40 -15.74 28.40
C GLN A 278 4.07 -15.65 27.01
N LEU A 279 4.16 -14.42 26.48
CA LEU A 279 4.85 -14.15 25.22
C LEU A 279 6.32 -14.51 25.33
N LYS A 280 6.94 -14.83 24.19
CA LYS A 280 8.40 -15.05 24.18
C LYS A 280 9.12 -13.77 24.65
N PRO A 281 10.24 -13.87 25.38
CA PRO A 281 10.94 -12.71 25.91
C PRO A 281 11.29 -11.67 24.85
N GLU A 282 11.73 -12.11 23.67
CA GLU A 282 12.01 -11.24 22.53
C GLU A 282 10.77 -10.51 22.03
N THR A 283 9.62 -11.20 21.97
CA THR A 283 8.33 -10.63 21.56
C THR A 283 7.85 -9.58 22.54
N LEU A 284 7.92 -9.89 23.84
CA LEU A 284 7.55 -8.97 24.91
C LEU A 284 8.41 -7.70 24.86
N LEU A 285 9.72 -7.85 24.65
CA LEU A 285 10.67 -6.73 24.62
C LEU A 285 10.35 -5.76 23.48
N TRP A 286 10.18 -6.25 22.26
CA TRP A 286 9.92 -5.35 21.14
C TRP A 286 8.52 -4.75 21.16
N LEU A 287 7.51 -5.47 21.68
CA LEU A 287 6.17 -4.92 21.89
C LEU A 287 6.20 -3.74 22.86
N ALA A 288 7.00 -3.85 23.93
CA ALA A 288 7.17 -2.80 24.93
C ALA A 288 7.96 -1.60 24.38
N ASN A 289 9.13 -1.84 23.77
CA ASN A 289 9.99 -0.78 23.22
C ASN A 289 9.28 0.07 22.16
N ASN A 290 8.44 -0.57 21.35
CA ASN A 290 7.65 0.10 20.31
C ASN A 290 6.28 0.58 20.79
N ASN A 291 5.97 0.46 22.08
CA ASN A 291 4.74 0.92 22.71
C ASN A 291 3.45 0.33 22.10
N TRP A 292 3.50 -0.93 21.67
CA TRP A 292 2.33 -1.61 21.06
C TRP A 292 1.23 -1.93 22.07
N PHE A 293 1.58 -2.23 23.32
CA PHE A 293 0.59 -2.55 24.36
C PHE A 293 -0.37 -1.39 24.63
N ALA A 294 0.13 -0.15 24.59
CA ALA A 294 -0.71 1.04 24.74
C ALA A 294 -1.77 1.17 23.64
N LEU A 295 -1.56 0.55 22.47
CA LEU A 295 -2.49 0.60 21.34
C LEU A 295 -3.44 -0.59 21.28
N LEU A 296 -3.10 -1.69 21.95
CA LEU A 296 -3.78 -2.96 21.84
C LEU A 296 -5.07 -2.98 22.66
N ALA A 297 -6.20 -2.93 21.95
CA ALA A 297 -7.51 -3.12 22.55
C ALA A 297 -7.84 -4.62 22.66
N TYR A 298 -8.54 -4.99 23.72
CA TYR A 298 -8.94 -6.35 24.04
C TYR A 298 -10.40 -6.39 24.50
N ASP A 299 -11.15 -7.35 23.95
CA ASP A 299 -12.54 -7.65 24.30
C ASP A 299 -12.70 -9.16 24.49
N ARG A 300 -12.86 -9.58 25.74
CA ARG A 300 -13.26 -10.93 26.12
C ARG A 300 -14.75 -11.09 25.91
N THR A 301 -15.13 -11.45 24.69
CA THR A 301 -16.54 -11.67 24.32
C THR A 301 -17.21 -12.76 25.18
N ASN A 302 -16.48 -13.83 25.51
CA ASN A 302 -16.89 -14.90 26.43
C ASN A 302 -15.64 -15.72 26.86
N PRO A 303 -15.76 -16.72 27.76
CA PRO A 303 -14.60 -17.50 28.21
C PRO A 303 -13.84 -18.23 27.09
N VAL A 304 -14.48 -18.52 25.95
CA VAL A 304 -13.92 -19.29 24.83
C VAL A 304 -13.71 -18.45 23.56
N ALA A 305 -13.87 -17.14 23.62
CA ALA A 305 -13.54 -16.23 22.53
C ALA A 305 -13.15 -14.83 23.01
N ALA A 306 -12.10 -14.27 22.41
CA ALA A 306 -11.68 -12.88 22.61
C ALA A 306 -11.40 -12.19 21.28
N MET A 307 -11.58 -10.88 21.21
CA MET A 307 -11.20 -10.04 20.10
C MET A 307 -10.06 -9.12 20.52
N ILE A 308 -9.02 -9.03 19.70
CA ILE A 308 -7.92 -8.07 19.84
C ILE A 308 -7.93 -7.10 18.68
N SER A 309 -7.57 -5.85 18.90
CA SER A 309 -7.60 -4.81 17.86
C SER A 309 -6.48 -3.78 17.97
N LEU A 310 -6.03 -3.30 16.81
CA LEU A 310 -5.04 -2.23 16.62
C LEU A 310 -5.54 -1.28 15.54
N GLY A 311 -6.05 -0.11 15.94
CA GLY A 311 -6.71 0.82 15.02
C GLY A 311 -7.91 0.17 14.34
N SER A 312 -7.88 0.09 13.00
CA SER A 312 -8.93 -0.57 12.20
C SER A 312 -8.72 -2.08 11.99
N ALA A 313 -7.58 -2.63 12.42
CA ALA A 313 -7.31 -4.06 12.35
C ALA A 313 -7.88 -4.77 13.58
N SER A 314 -8.58 -5.87 13.38
CA SER A 314 -9.13 -6.70 14.45
C SER A 314 -8.93 -8.19 14.14
N LEU A 315 -8.71 -9.00 15.18
CA LEU A 315 -8.59 -10.44 15.07
C LEU A 315 -9.39 -11.12 16.20
N THR A 316 -10.30 -12.02 15.83
CA THR A 316 -10.97 -12.90 16.79
C THR A 316 -10.11 -14.11 17.07
N VAL A 317 -9.88 -14.39 18.35
CA VAL A 317 -9.18 -15.56 18.85
C VAL A 317 -10.20 -16.45 19.55
N ALA A 318 -10.48 -17.61 18.96
CA ALA A 318 -11.38 -18.61 19.54
C ALA A 318 -10.59 -19.66 20.33
N ALA A 319 -11.29 -20.35 21.23
CA ALA A 319 -10.76 -21.47 21.98
C ALA A 319 -10.13 -22.50 21.05
N CYS A 320 -9.03 -23.06 21.55
CA CYS A 320 -8.27 -24.09 20.86
C CYS A 320 -8.36 -25.39 21.67
N PRO A 321 -9.37 -26.25 21.41
CA PRO A 321 -9.58 -27.47 22.18
C PRO A 321 -8.54 -28.56 21.88
N ALA A 322 -7.80 -28.45 20.78
CA ALA A 322 -6.72 -29.35 20.39
C ALA A 322 -5.63 -28.59 19.64
N THR A 323 -4.37 -28.98 19.84
CA THR A 323 -3.21 -28.45 19.10
C THR A 323 -2.85 -29.36 17.92
N PRO A 324 -2.52 -28.82 16.73
CA PRO A 324 -2.40 -27.40 16.41
C PRO A 324 -3.77 -26.71 16.27
N CYS A 325 -3.85 -25.47 16.76
CA CYS A 325 -5.01 -24.61 16.59
C CYS A 325 -5.19 -24.28 15.10
N PRO A 326 -6.42 -24.30 14.58
CA PRO A 326 -6.71 -23.87 13.22
C PRO A 326 -6.37 -22.39 12.97
#